data_AF-A0A255TER1-F1
#
_entry.id   AF-A0A255TER1-F1
#
_cell.length_a   1.000
_cell.length_b   1.000
_cell.length_c   1.000
_cell.angle_alpha   90.00
_cell.angle_beta   90.00
_cell.angle_gamma   90.00
#
_symmetry.space_group_name_H-M   'P 1'
#
loop_
_entity.id
_entity.type
_entity.pdbx_description
1 polymer ?
#
loop_
_entity_poly.entity_id
_entity_poly.type
_entity_poly.pdbx_seq_one_letter_code
_entity_poly.pdbx_strand_id
1 'polypeptide(L)'
;MNIQAPAWVNPNTPTSSISDGGCDVYTISTQNPVFQWTPPVVSAAPAATFIYDLRIVELIDGQAIDYLMAKAPVFFKKNGLIVPQIIPANVIKNFCPSHLYAVQVTAKQRTTAALFGTKPVAIPPIPGAIMIFQVQVSPGYASPNARATAEQKCSIAALILY
;
A
#
# COMPACT_ATOMS: atom_id res chain seq x y z
N MET A 1 8.13 22.37 12.39
CA MET A 1 8.28 20.98 12.89
C MET A 1 8.83 20.17 11.73
N ASN A 2 10.04 19.62 11.83
CA ASN A 2 10.58 18.77 10.78
C ASN A 2 10.03 17.34 10.98
N ILE A 3 9.29 16.85 9.98
CA ILE A 3 8.68 15.52 9.96
C ILE A 3 9.16 14.80 8.71
N GLN A 4 9.81 13.66 8.90
CA GLN A 4 10.03 12.68 7.84
C GLN A 4 8.90 11.65 7.89
N ALA A 5 8.16 11.52 6.81
CA ALA A 5 7.09 10.54 6.69
C ALA A 5 7.64 9.10 6.53
N PRO A 6 6.82 8.06 6.75
CA PRO A 6 7.20 6.70 6.40
C PRO A 6 7.59 6.60 4.92
N ALA A 7 8.72 5.97 4.64
CA ALA A 7 9.22 5.74 3.29
C ALA A 7 9.27 4.25 2.98
N TRP A 8 8.97 3.86 1.76
CA TRP A 8 8.98 2.46 1.35
C TRP A 8 10.40 1.88 1.32
N VAL A 9 10.55 0.68 1.88
CA VAL A 9 11.77 -0.14 1.85
C VAL A 9 11.57 -1.36 0.95
N ASN A 10 10.35 -1.90 0.89
CA ASN A 10 9.98 -2.96 -0.03
C ASN A 10 8.51 -2.80 -0.47
N PRO A 11 8.21 -2.94 -1.76
CA PRO A 11 9.15 -3.06 -2.89
C PRO A 11 9.94 -1.76 -3.10
N ASN A 12 11.20 -1.85 -3.51
CA ASN A 12 12.07 -0.69 -3.76
C ASN A 12 12.65 -0.65 -5.17
N THR A 13 12.38 -1.65 -6.00
CA THR A 13 12.81 -1.70 -7.40
C THR A 13 11.59 -1.64 -8.33
N PRO A 14 11.42 -0.56 -9.11
CA PRO A 14 10.38 -0.49 -10.14
C PRO A 14 10.59 -1.61 -11.16
N THR A 15 9.51 -2.21 -11.65
CA THR A 15 9.60 -3.41 -12.51
C THR A 15 9.34 -3.11 -13.98
N SER A 16 8.82 -1.93 -14.29
CA SER A 16 8.47 -1.56 -15.65
C SER A 16 8.94 -0.15 -15.99
N SER A 17 9.26 0.03 -17.27
CA SER A 17 9.35 1.33 -17.95
C SER A 17 7.98 2.00 -18.17
N ILE A 18 6.90 1.40 -17.64
CA ILE A 18 5.55 1.94 -17.69
C ILE A 18 5.46 2.99 -16.59
N SER A 19 5.60 4.25 -17.00
CA SER A 19 5.21 5.40 -16.19
C SER A 19 3.73 5.67 -16.48
N ASP A 20 2.84 5.24 -15.59
CA ASP A 20 1.47 5.73 -15.63
C ASP A 20 1.45 7.12 -14.98
N GLY A 21 1.17 8.14 -15.79
CA GLY A 21 1.20 9.54 -15.33
C GLY A 21 2.54 10.04 -14.79
N GLY A 22 3.67 9.37 -15.07
CA GLY A 22 5.00 9.73 -14.56
C GLY A 22 5.39 9.07 -13.22
N CYS A 23 4.60 8.12 -12.71
CA CYS A 23 4.91 7.39 -11.48
C CYS A 23 5.58 6.04 -11.74
N ASP A 24 6.55 5.67 -10.89
CA ASP A 24 7.18 4.34 -10.91
C ASP A 24 6.18 3.27 -10.48
N VAL A 25 6.08 2.19 -11.27
CA VAL A 25 5.25 1.02 -10.97
C VAL A 25 6.11 -0.14 -10.48
N TYR A 26 5.75 -0.66 -9.31
CA TYR A 26 6.42 -1.79 -8.65
C TYR A 26 5.65 -3.09 -8.90
N THR A 27 6.35 -4.23 -8.92
CA THR A 27 5.71 -5.55 -8.97
C THR A 27 5.84 -6.25 -7.63
N ILE A 28 4.71 -6.71 -7.11
CA ILE A 28 4.61 -7.47 -5.86
C ILE A 28 4.52 -8.96 -6.18
N SER A 29 5.36 -9.77 -5.55
CA SER A 29 5.29 -11.23 -5.67
C SER A 29 3.97 -11.75 -5.10
N THR A 30 3.27 -12.61 -5.85
CA THR A 30 2.09 -13.33 -5.35
C THR A 30 2.43 -14.42 -4.33
N GLN A 31 3.69 -14.87 -4.29
CA GLN A 31 4.18 -15.88 -3.34
C GLN A 31 4.61 -15.25 -2.01
N ASN A 32 5.22 -14.06 -2.06
CA ASN A 32 5.66 -13.33 -0.89
C ASN A 32 5.36 -11.82 -1.00
N PRO A 33 4.08 -11.42 -0.87
CA PRO A 33 3.65 -10.03 -1.04
C PRO A 33 3.93 -9.18 0.21
N VAL A 34 5.17 -8.73 0.38
CA VAL A 34 5.60 -7.98 1.58
C VAL A 34 5.68 -6.48 1.30
N PHE A 35 5.06 -5.70 2.18
CA PHE A 35 5.20 -4.25 2.25
C PHE A 35 6.01 -3.86 3.48
N GLN A 36 7.12 -3.16 3.27
CA GLN A 36 8.01 -2.68 4.33
C GLN A 36 8.25 -1.17 4.19
N TRP A 37 8.31 -0.47 5.32
CA TRP A 37 8.55 0.97 5.38
C TRP A 37 9.44 1.34 6.55
N THR A 38 10.07 2.52 6.47
CA THR A 38 10.77 3.15 7.59
C THR A 38 9.78 3.81 8.54
N PRO A 39 10.07 3.85 9.86
CA PRO A 39 9.27 4.64 10.78
C PRO A 39 9.42 6.14 10.47
N PRO A 40 8.41 6.97 10.78
CA PRO A 40 8.53 8.40 10.65
C PRO A 40 9.52 8.96 11.68
N VAL A 41 10.18 10.07 11.33
CA VAL A 41 11.06 10.81 12.25
C VAL A 41 10.42 12.15 12.54
N VAL A 42 10.08 12.40 13.81
CA VAL A 42 9.50 13.67 14.26
C VAL A 42 10.50 14.35 15.19
N SER A 43 11.14 15.40 14.70
CA SER A 43 12.17 16.16 15.43
C SER A 43 11.72 16.65 16.82
N ALA A 44 10.45 17.02 16.96
CA ALA A 44 9.87 17.51 18.20
C ALA A 44 9.52 16.39 19.21
N ALA A 45 9.57 15.13 18.79
CA ALA A 45 9.20 13.98 19.61
C ALA A 45 9.99 12.72 19.20
N PRO A 46 11.32 12.71 19.41
CA PRO A 46 12.20 11.64 18.92
C PRO A 46 11.93 10.27 19.58
N ALA A 47 11.32 10.25 20.77
CA ALA A 47 10.94 9.02 21.47
C ALA A 47 9.50 8.54 21.17
N ALA A 48 8.81 9.19 20.22
CA ALA A 48 7.46 8.77 19.85
C ALA A 48 7.47 7.37 19.23
N THR A 49 6.53 6.55 19.66
CA THR A 49 6.29 5.24 19.04
C THR A 49 5.04 5.32 18.17
N PHE A 50 4.99 4.51 17.11
CA PHE A 50 3.92 4.56 16.12
C PHE A 50 3.27 3.19 15.93
N ILE A 51 2.00 3.22 15.58
CA ILE A 51 1.27 2.11 14.96
C ILE A 51 0.89 2.55 13.55
N TYR A 52 0.65 1.61 12.65
CA TYR A 52 0.44 1.91 11.23
C TYR A 52 -0.88 1.34 10.73
N ASP A 53 -1.51 2.10 9.84
CA ASP A 53 -2.63 1.64 9.05
C ASP A 53 -2.19 1.57 7.58
N LEU A 54 -2.36 0.41 6.96
CA LEU A 54 -2.09 0.20 5.54
C LEU A 54 -3.41 0.13 4.78
N ARG A 55 -3.52 0.89 3.69
CA ARG A 55 -4.68 0.93 2.80
C ARG A 55 -4.22 0.68 1.36
N ILE A 56 -4.94 -0.19 0.66
CA ILE A 56 -4.78 -0.48 -0.75
C ILE A 56 -6.09 -0.20 -1.47
N VAL A 57 -6.01 0.50 -2.59
CA VAL A 57 -7.12 0.75 -3.51
C VAL A 57 -6.72 0.31 -4.91
N GLU A 58 -7.71 -0.03 -5.72
CA GLU A 58 -7.53 -0.25 -7.15
C GLU A 58 -7.52 1.10 -7.88
N LEU A 59 -6.62 1.26 -8.84
CA LEU A 59 -6.58 2.45 -9.68
C LEU A 59 -7.59 2.34 -10.81
N ILE A 60 -8.18 3.48 -11.15
CA ILE A 60 -9.14 3.61 -12.24
C ILE A 60 -8.58 4.64 -13.20
N ASP A 61 -8.42 4.25 -14.47
CA ASP A 61 -7.85 5.09 -15.52
C ASP A 61 -8.53 6.47 -15.56
N GLY A 62 -7.71 7.51 -15.60
CA GLY A 62 -8.15 8.90 -15.66
C GLY A 62 -8.60 9.51 -14.32
N GLN A 63 -8.61 8.76 -13.21
CA GLN A 63 -8.85 9.33 -11.88
C GLN A 63 -7.55 9.67 -11.14
N ALA A 64 -7.54 10.80 -10.44
CA ALA A 64 -6.40 11.21 -9.64
C ALA A 64 -6.14 10.24 -8.48
N ILE A 65 -4.88 9.82 -8.31
CA ILE A 65 -4.48 8.83 -7.30
C ILE A 65 -4.82 9.32 -5.89
N ASP A 66 -4.58 10.60 -5.58
CA ASP A 66 -4.90 11.18 -4.27
C ASP A 66 -6.42 11.13 -3.98
N TYR A 67 -7.24 11.35 -5.01
CA TYR A 67 -8.70 11.23 -4.90
C TYR A 67 -9.12 9.79 -4.62
N LEU A 68 -8.56 8.83 -5.36
CA LEU A 68 -8.82 7.40 -5.18
C LEU A 68 -8.38 6.93 -3.78
N MET A 69 -7.17 7.30 -3.36
CA MET A 69 -6.65 6.98 -2.03
C MET A 69 -7.50 7.56 -0.90
N ALA A 70 -8.20 8.68 -1.12
CA ALA A 70 -9.14 9.23 -0.16
C ALA A 70 -10.52 8.55 -0.21
N LYS A 71 -11.08 8.35 -1.41
CA LYS A 71 -12.52 8.11 -1.63
C LYS A 71 -12.87 6.75 -2.23
N ALA A 72 -11.94 6.08 -2.91
CA ALA A 72 -12.24 4.82 -3.57
C ALA A 72 -12.57 3.70 -2.56
N PRO A 73 -13.35 2.69 -2.98
CA PRO A 73 -13.52 1.45 -2.24
C PRO A 73 -12.15 0.87 -1.86
N VAL A 74 -12.04 0.43 -0.62
CA VAL A 74 -10.82 -0.17 -0.11
C VAL A 74 -10.73 -1.61 -0.60
N PHE A 75 -9.69 -1.91 -1.38
CA PHE A 75 -9.42 -3.27 -1.84
C PHE A 75 -8.85 -4.12 -0.70
N PHE A 76 -7.93 -3.55 0.07
CA PHE A 76 -7.40 -4.17 1.28
C PHE A 76 -7.03 -3.11 2.32
N LYS A 77 -7.29 -3.40 3.60
CA LYS A 77 -6.79 -2.58 4.71
C LYS A 77 -6.38 -3.43 5.88
N LYS A 78 -5.38 -2.93 6.61
CA LYS A 78 -4.95 -3.50 7.88
C LYS A 78 -4.52 -2.39 8.82
N ASN A 79 -5.14 -2.35 10.00
CA ASN A 79 -4.93 -1.31 11.00
C ASN A 79 -4.12 -1.83 12.18
N GLY A 80 -3.49 -0.91 12.91
CA GLY A 80 -2.80 -1.22 14.16
C GLY A 80 -1.54 -2.06 13.98
N LEU A 81 -0.89 -1.94 12.83
CA LEU A 81 0.34 -2.62 12.51
C LEU A 81 1.50 -2.07 13.34
N ILE A 82 2.39 -2.97 13.78
CA ILE A 82 3.63 -2.63 14.49
C ILE A 82 4.86 -3.18 13.77
N VAL A 83 4.64 -3.99 12.74
CA VAL A 83 5.62 -4.66 11.90
C VAL A 83 5.23 -4.45 10.43
N PRO A 84 6.17 -4.65 9.49
CA PRO A 84 5.84 -4.74 8.08
C PRO A 84 4.73 -5.74 7.77
N GLN A 85 4.02 -5.52 6.67
CA GLN A 85 2.81 -6.27 6.35
C GLN A 85 3.02 -7.24 5.20
N ILE A 86 2.69 -8.51 5.43
CA ILE A 86 2.57 -9.51 4.36
C ILE A 86 1.09 -9.63 3.98
N ILE A 87 0.76 -9.50 2.70
CA ILE A 87 -0.62 -9.72 2.24
C ILE A 87 -0.95 -11.22 2.33
N PRO A 88 -2.00 -11.60 3.06
CA PRO A 88 -2.37 -13.01 3.18
C PRO A 88 -2.67 -13.66 1.82
N ALA A 89 -2.33 -14.93 1.65
CA ALA A 89 -2.51 -15.67 0.39
C ALA A 89 -3.97 -15.66 -0.11
N ASN A 90 -4.94 -15.70 0.80
CA ASN A 90 -6.37 -15.63 0.47
C ASN A 90 -6.83 -14.25 0.00
N VAL A 91 -6.04 -13.20 0.24
CA VAL A 91 -6.29 -11.84 -0.24
C VAL A 91 -5.53 -11.60 -1.54
N ILE A 92 -4.23 -11.93 -1.61
CA ILE A 92 -3.40 -11.65 -2.80
C ILE A 92 -3.91 -12.36 -4.06
N LYS A 93 -4.58 -13.52 -3.90
CA LYS A 93 -5.19 -14.26 -5.02
C LYS A 93 -6.34 -13.53 -5.73
N ASN A 94 -6.92 -12.50 -5.09
CA ASN A 94 -8.00 -11.71 -5.66
C ASN A 94 -7.48 -10.49 -6.43
N PHE A 95 -6.19 -10.19 -6.34
CA PHE A 95 -5.58 -9.12 -7.13
C PHE A 95 -5.41 -9.57 -8.57
N CYS A 96 -5.68 -8.62 -9.47
CA CYS A 96 -5.59 -8.82 -10.90
C CYS A 96 -4.23 -8.40 -11.43
N PRO A 97 -3.45 -9.30 -12.07
CA PRO A 97 -2.12 -8.95 -12.59
C PRO A 97 -2.12 -7.87 -13.66
N SER A 98 -3.26 -7.64 -14.32
CA SER A 98 -3.45 -6.60 -15.33
C SER A 98 -3.87 -5.25 -14.75
N HIS A 99 -4.18 -5.17 -13.45
CA HIS A 99 -4.67 -3.95 -12.81
C HIS A 99 -3.56 -3.28 -12.00
N LEU A 100 -3.66 -1.95 -11.90
CA LEU A 100 -2.80 -1.16 -11.02
C LEU A 100 -3.49 -0.90 -9.69
N TYR A 101 -2.69 -0.88 -8.63
CA TYR A 101 -3.14 -0.66 -7.28
C TYR A 101 -2.28 0.42 -6.63
N ALA A 102 -2.89 1.26 -5.79
CA ALA A 102 -2.16 2.19 -4.94
C ALA A 102 -2.19 1.71 -3.50
N VAL A 103 -1.04 1.80 -2.82
CA VAL A 103 -0.90 1.54 -1.39
C VAL A 103 -0.36 2.77 -0.68
N GLN A 104 -0.89 3.01 0.52
CA GLN A 104 -0.35 3.99 1.45
C GLN A 104 -0.32 3.43 2.86
N VAL A 105 0.75 3.74 3.58
CA VAL A 105 0.85 3.51 5.02
C VAL A 105 0.68 4.84 5.75
N THR A 106 -0.12 4.86 6.81
CA THR A 106 -0.31 6.03 7.68
C THR A 106 0.19 5.70 9.08
N ALA A 107 1.17 6.47 9.57
CA ALA A 107 1.65 6.34 10.93
C ALA A 107 0.75 7.12 11.90
N LYS A 108 0.39 6.49 13.01
CA LYS A 108 -0.37 7.06 14.11
C LYS A 108 0.44 6.95 15.38
N GLN A 109 0.58 8.05 16.11
CA GLN A 109 1.27 8.02 17.40
C GLN A 109 0.58 7.01 18.32
N ARG A 110 1.35 6.06 18.85
CA ARG A 110 0.88 5.18 19.90
C ARG A 110 0.77 6.03 21.16
N THR A 111 -0.43 6.12 21.70
CA THR A 111 -0.66 6.84 22.96
C THR A 111 0.09 6.13 24.08
N THR A 112 1.23 6.67 24.49
CA THR A 112 1.88 6.29 25.75
C THR A 112 1.36 7.20 26.84
N ALA A 113 0.99 6.63 27.99
CA ALA A 113 0.61 7.40 29.15
C ALA A 113 1.74 8.39 29.51
N ALA A 114 1.39 9.63 29.87
CA ALA A 114 2.37 10.63 30.26
C ALA A 114 3.14 10.12 31.49
N LEU A 115 4.44 9.88 31.34
CA LEU A 115 5.32 9.69 32.48
C LEU A 115 5.61 11.07 33.06
N PHE A 116 4.97 11.36 34.21
CA PHE A 116 5.23 12.49 35.10
C PHE A 116 5.34 13.88 34.43
N GLY A 117 4.21 14.59 34.36
CA GLY A 117 4.17 16.06 34.30
C GLY A 117 4.44 16.73 32.95
N THR A 118 4.91 16.02 31.93
CA THR A 118 5.02 16.56 30.55
C THR A 118 3.84 16.10 29.70
N LYS A 119 3.08 17.06 29.14
CA LYS A 119 2.03 16.74 28.17
C LYS A 119 2.72 16.16 26.92
N PRO A 120 2.41 14.93 26.49
CA PRO A 120 2.98 14.39 25.26
C PRO A 120 2.67 15.32 24.09
N VAL A 121 3.68 15.60 23.25
CA VAL A 121 3.44 16.31 21.98
C VAL A 121 2.52 15.43 21.15
N ALA A 122 1.32 15.93 20.85
CA ALA A 122 0.36 15.25 20.01
C ALA A 122 0.82 15.38 18.55
N ILE A 123 1.05 14.24 17.91
CA ILE A 123 1.49 14.14 16.52
C ILE A 123 0.26 13.69 15.70
N PRO A 124 -0.21 14.48 14.72
CA PRO A 124 -1.29 14.06 13.85
C PRO A 124 -0.88 12.83 13.02
N PRO A 125 -1.83 12.07 12.46
CA PRO A 125 -1.50 10.98 11.54
C PRO A 125 -0.59 11.45 10.40
N ILE A 126 0.49 10.71 10.15
CA ILE A 126 1.48 11.04 9.14
C ILE A 126 1.31 10.07 7.96
N PRO A 127 0.69 10.51 6.85
CA PRO A 127 0.62 9.69 5.65
C PRO A 127 2.02 9.53 5.03
N GLY A 128 2.38 8.30 4.68
CA GLY A 128 3.56 8.01 3.86
C GLY A 128 3.30 8.29 2.38
N ALA A 129 4.35 8.10 1.57
CA ALA A 129 4.23 8.19 0.12
C ALA A 129 3.25 7.13 -0.42
N ILE A 130 2.48 7.50 -1.44
CA ILE A 130 1.66 6.54 -2.18
C ILE A 130 2.57 5.78 -3.14
N MET A 131 2.46 4.45 -3.14
CA MET A 131 3.18 3.60 -4.09
C MET A 131 2.17 2.93 -5.01
N ILE A 132 2.49 2.90 -6.31
CA ILE A 132 1.72 2.18 -7.32
C ILE A 132 2.35 0.81 -7.54
N PHE A 133 1.55 -0.24 -7.54
CA PHE A 133 2.02 -1.58 -7.80
C PHE A 133 1.04 -2.41 -8.62
N GLN A 134 1.58 -3.45 -9.25
CA GLN A 134 0.85 -4.55 -9.84
C GLN A 134 1.29 -5.86 -9.18
N VAL A 135 0.49 -6.92 -9.29
CA VAL A 135 0.89 -8.25 -8.82
C VAL A 135 1.61 -9.03 -9.90
N GLN A 136 2.61 -9.80 -9.50
CA GLN A 136 3.41 -10.61 -10.40
C GLN A 136 2.52 -11.59 -11.17
N VAL A 137 2.64 -11.56 -12.50
CA VAL A 137 2.05 -12.57 -13.37
C VAL A 137 2.71 -13.92 -13.04
N SER A 138 1.95 -14.89 -12.54
CA SER A 138 2.51 -16.22 -12.23
C SER A 138 3.10 -16.84 -13.51
N PRO A 139 4.25 -17.56 -13.47
CA PRO A 139 4.93 -18.06 -14.67
C PRO A 139 4.07 -18.92 -15.62
N GLY A 140 3.02 -19.57 -15.10
CA GLY A 140 2.03 -20.30 -15.91
C GLY A 140 1.13 -19.42 -16.79
N TYR A 141 1.22 -18.09 -16.65
CA TYR A 141 0.46 -17.10 -17.43
C TYR A 141 1.29 -16.39 -18.51
N ALA A 142 2.51 -16.87 -18.79
CA ALA A 142 3.37 -16.31 -19.84
C ALA A 142 2.85 -16.56 -21.27
N SER A 143 1.87 -17.46 -21.46
CA SER A 143 1.23 -17.65 -22.77
C SER A 143 0.12 -16.60 -22.98
N PRO A 144 -0.04 -16.05 -24.19
CA PRO A 144 -1.10 -15.09 -24.51
C PRO A 144 -2.50 -15.57 -24.12
N ASN A 145 -2.76 -16.87 -24.26
CA ASN A 145 -4.05 -17.50 -23.92
C ASN A 145 -4.28 -17.57 -22.41
N ALA A 146 -3.23 -17.83 -21.62
CA ALA A 146 -3.35 -17.84 -20.17
C ALA A 146 -3.55 -16.43 -19.64
N ARG A 147 -2.86 -15.42 -20.19
CA ARG A 147 -3.07 -14.00 -19.87
C ARG A 147 -4.52 -13.57 -20.14
N ALA A 148 -5.07 -13.87 -21.32
CA ALA A 148 -6.47 -13.60 -21.64
C ALA A 148 -7.45 -14.30 -20.67
N THR A 149 -7.11 -15.50 -20.20
CA THR A 149 -7.92 -16.24 -19.21
C THR A 149 -7.83 -15.62 -17.81
N ALA A 150 -6.67 -15.09 -17.40
CA ALA A 150 -6.52 -14.34 -16.16
C ALA A 150 -7.31 -13.03 -16.19
N GLU A 151 -7.24 -12.31 -17.31
CA GLU A 151 -7.99 -11.08 -17.57
C GLU A 151 -9.51 -11.34 -17.57
N GLN A 152 -9.99 -12.43 -18.19
CA GLN A 152 -11.40 -12.83 -18.11
C GLN A 152 -11.87 -13.17 -16.68
N LYS A 153 -11.05 -13.86 -15.88
CA LYS A 153 -11.38 -14.15 -14.47
C LYS A 153 -11.45 -12.88 -13.62
N CYS A 154 -10.59 -11.90 -13.91
CA CYS A 154 -10.59 -10.59 -13.28
C CYS A 154 -11.84 -9.77 -13.60
N SER A 155 -12.26 -9.75 -14.86
CA SER A 155 -13.49 -9.08 -15.28
C SER A 155 -14.75 -9.68 -14.62
N ILE A 156 -14.79 -10.99 -14.39
CA ILE A 156 -15.94 -11.65 -13.74
C ILE A 156 -15.98 -11.35 -12.23
N ALA A 157 -14.83 -11.25 -11.54
CA ALA A 157 -14.79 -10.91 -10.12
C ALA A 157 -15.28 -9.47 -9.84
N ALA A 158 -15.01 -8.52 -10.75
CA ALA A 158 -15.50 -7.15 -10.67
C ALA A 158 -17.04 -7.04 -10.84
N LEU A 159 -17.65 -7.99 -11.56
CA LEU A 159 -19.10 -8.04 -11.81
C LEU A 159 -19.92 -8.60 -10.64
N ILE A 160 -19.31 -9.30 -9.68
CA ILE A 160 -20.01 -9.93 -8.54
C ILE A 160 -20.05 -9.01 -7.30
N LEU A 161 -19.36 -7.87 -7.34
CA LEU A 161 -19.29 -6.92 -6.23
C LEU A 161 -20.27 -5.72 -6.34
N TYR A 162 -21.25 -5.79 -7.24
CA TYR A 162 -22.37 -4.84 -7.32
C TYR A 162 -23.71 -5.49 -6.97
#